data_AF-A0A094WJB5-F1
#
_entry.id   AF-A0A094WJB5-F1
#
_cell.length_a   1.000
_cell.length_b   1.000
_cell.length_c   1.000
_cell.angle_alpha   90.00
_cell.angle_beta   90.00
_cell.angle_gamma   90.00
#
_symmetry.space_group_name_H-M   'P 1'
#
loop_
_entity.id
_entity.type
_entity.pdbx_description
1 polymer ?
#
loop_
_entity_poly.entity_id
_entity_poly.type
_entity_poly.pdbx_seq_one_letter_code
_entity_poly.pdbx_strand_id
1 'polypeptide(L)'
;MGQPPISKWEVLTKGSLIHELLHHLTDVDLHIISMKKEQLQTEEEMYQRGVTAYIVKENGEYELLLDKCENYLIKGIYFQAVATEFTNGVFKAELKGKETIIRIHDGKADLVQVDLVK
;
A
#
# COMPACT_ATOMS: atom_id res chain seq x y z
N MET A 1 1.21 28.93 -42.80
CA MET A 1 2.16 29.13 -41.68
C MET A 1 1.82 28.10 -40.62
N GLY A 2 2.68 27.09 -40.42
CA GLY A 2 2.43 26.01 -39.47
C GLY A 2 2.99 26.38 -38.10
N GLN A 3 2.19 26.24 -37.04
CA GLN A 3 2.69 26.35 -35.67
C GLN A 3 3.57 25.12 -35.36
N PRO A 4 4.71 25.28 -34.66
CA PRO A 4 5.47 24.13 -34.21
C PRO A 4 4.61 23.33 -33.20
N PRO A 5 4.60 21.99 -33.27
CA PRO A 5 3.89 21.19 -32.29
C PRO A 5 4.54 21.38 -30.93
N ILE A 6 3.86 22.05 -30.01
CA ILE A 6 4.25 22.09 -28.60
C ILE A 6 4.21 20.65 -28.08
N SER A 7 5.29 20.20 -27.45
CA SER A 7 5.36 18.83 -26.95
C SER A 7 4.40 18.65 -25.77
N LYS A 8 3.70 17.51 -25.72
CA LYS A 8 2.86 17.13 -24.57
C LYS A 8 3.66 17.15 -23.26
N TRP A 9 4.96 16.85 -23.34
CA TRP A 9 5.88 16.95 -22.20
C TRP A 9 6.05 18.38 -21.70
N GLU A 10 6.21 19.36 -22.59
CA GLU A 10 6.34 20.77 -22.19
C GLU A 10 5.08 21.31 -21.51
N VAL A 11 3.91 20.81 -21.92
CA VAL A 11 2.62 21.12 -21.27
C VAL A 11 2.53 20.48 -19.89
N LEU A 12 2.98 19.24 -19.74
CA LEU A 12 2.98 18.52 -18.47
C LEU A 12 4.01 19.06 -17.47
N THR A 13 5.09 19.71 -17.92
CA THR A 13 6.15 20.23 -17.06
C THR A 13 6.01 21.72 -16.73
N LYS A 14 5.05 22.45 -17.30
CA LYS A 14 4.84 23.87 -16.95
C LYS A 14 3.74 23.99 -15.88
N GLY A 15 4.12 24.36 -14.67
CA GLY A 15 3.18 24.67 -13.58
C GLY A 15 2.38 23.48 -13.04
N SER A 16 2.79 22.25 -13.36
CA SER A 16 2.19 21.00 -12.89
C SER A 16 2.89 20.50 -11.62
N LEU A 17 2.21 19.69 -10.80
CA LEU A 17 2.82 18.96 -9.68
C LEU A 17 4.09 18.20 -10.10
N ILE A 18 4.12 17.68 -11.33
CA ILE A 18 5.31 17.00 -11.89
C ILE A 18 6.51 17.95 -11.96
N HIS A 19 6.30 19.23 -12.29
CA HIS A 19 7.36 20.23 -12.30
C HIS A 19 7.94 20.44 -10.90
N GLU A 20 7.05 20.57 -9.90
CA GLU A 20 7.46 20.74 -8.51
C GLU A 20 8.19 19.51 -7.96
N LEU A 21 7.75 18.30 -8.31
CA LEU A 21 8.42 17.06 -7.93
C LEU A 21 9.81 16.96 -8.57
N LEU A 22 9.93 17.23 -9.87
CA LEU A 22 11.22 17.24 -10.57
C LEU A 22 12.15 18.34 -10.05
N HIS A 23 11.61 19.44 -9.54
CA HIS A 23 12.41 20.54 -8.99
C HIS A 23 12.97 20.21 -7.60
N HIS A 24 12.17 19.58 -6.74
CA HIS A 24 12.54 19.32 -5.35
C HIS A 24 13.27 17.99 -5.13
N LEU A 25 13.06 17.01 -6.00
CA LEU A 25 13.67 15.70 -5.86
C LEU A 25 15.00 15.66 -6.61
N THR A 26 16.10 15.66 -5.87
CA THR A 26 17.45 15.40 -6.40
C THR A 26 17.86 13.97 -6.04
N ASP A 27 18.48 13.26 -6.99
CA ASP A 27 18.96 11.87 -6.84
C ASP A 27 17.87 10.77 -6.71
N VAL A 28 16.77 10.87 -7.46
CA VAL A 28 15.74 9.83 -7.52
C VAL A 28 15.24 9.59 -8.95
N ASP A 29 14.88 8.35 -9.27
CA ASP A 29 14.25 7.98 -10.53
C ASP A 29 12.73 8.22 -10.47
N LEU A 30 12.20 9.06 -11.37
CA LEU A 30 10.76 9.29 -11.51
C LEU A 30 10.19 8.46 -12.66
N HIS A 31 9.36 7.46 -12.35
CA HIS A 31 8.63 6.68 -13.35
C HIS A 31 7.17 7.14 -13.42
N ILE A 32 6.79 7.80 -14.52
CA ILE A 32 5.41 8.26 -14.75
C ILE A 32 4.65 7.20 -15.55
N ILE A 33 3.59 6.64 -14.98
CA ILE A 33 2.70 5.68 -15.65
C ILE A 33 1.32 6.29 -15.77
N SER A 34 0.73 6.23 -16.96
CA SER A 34 -0.65 6.66 -17.18
C SER A 34 -1.60 5.51 -16.84
N MET A 35 -2.52 5.75 -15.90
CA MET A 35 -3.63 4.83 -15.60
C MET A 35 -4.97 5.52 -15.83
N LYS A 36 -5.92 4.79 -16.42
CA LYS A 36 -7.30 5.25 -16.53
C LYS A 36 -8.01 5.05 -15.19
N LYS A 37 -8.97 5.92 -14.86
CA LYS A 37 -9.77 5.77 -13.62
C LYS A 37 -10.54 4.45 -13.61
N GLU A 38 -10.93 3.95 -14.77
CA GLU A 38 -11.57 2.63 -14.93
C GLU A 38 -10.62 1.44 -14.67
N GLN A 39 -9.30 1.67 -14.59
CA GLN A 39 -8.30 0.67 -14.18
C GLN A 39 -7.97 0.73 -12.68
N LEU A 40 -8.59 1.67 -11.94
CA LEU A 40 -8.63 1.58 -10.49
C LEU A 40 -9.54 0.40 -10.17
N GLN A 41 -8.91 -0.72 -9.84
CA GLN A 41 -9.56 -1.96 -9.42
C GLN A 41 -10.67 -1.66 -8.40
N THR A 42 -11.83 -2.28 -8.55
CA THR A 42 -12.86 -2.28 -7.49
C THR A 42 -12.27 -2.87 -6.21
N GLU A 43 -12.80 -2.53 -5.02
CA GLU A 43 -12.26 -3.05 -3.73
C GLU A 43 -12.07 -4.58 -3.72
N GLU A 44 -12.89 -5.32 -4.46
CA GLU A 44 -12.79 -6.78 -4.62
C GLU A 44 -11.69 -7.24 -5.60
N GLU A 45 -11.31 -6.41 -6.57
CA GLU A 45 -10.20 -6.67 -7.50
C GLU A 45 -8.85 -6.22 -6.94
N MET A 46 -8.85 -5.34 -5.94
CA MET A 46 -7.63 -4.82 -5.31
C MET A 46 -6.92 -5.84 -4.42
N TYR A 47 -7.63 -6.87 -3.96
CA TYR A 47 -7.11 -7.81 -2.98
C TYR A 47 -7.30 -9.27 -3.40
N GLN A 48 -6.28 -10.09 -3.14
CA GLN A 48 -6.36 -11.53 -3.26
C GLN A 48 -7.33 -12.12 -2.22
N ARG A 49 -7.72 -13.38 -2.44
CA ARG A 49 -8.59 -14.10 -1.51
C ARG A 49 -7.97 -14.10 -0.12
N GLY A 50 -8.74 -13.69 0.87
CA GLY A 50 -8.27 -13.57 2.25
C GLY A 50 -7.73 -14.90 2.79
N VAL A 51 -6.55 -14.85 3.41
CA VAL A 51 -5.92 -15.99 4.08
C VAL A 51 -5.89 -15.75 5.59
N THR A 52 -6.02 -16.81 6.38
CA THR A 52 -5.84 -16.67 7.84
C THR A 52 -4.39 -16.32 8.12
N ALA A 53 -4.17 -15.31 8.95
CA ALA A 53 -2.85 -14.84 9.30
C ALA A 53 -2.83 -14.34 10.75
N TYR A 54 -1.61 -14.07 11.22
CA TYR A 54 -1.31 -13.72 12.59
C TYR A 54 -0.35 -12.53 12.60
N ILE A 55 -0.54 -11.61 13.54
CA ILE A 55 0.47 -10.60 13.85
C ILE A 55 1.26 -11.09 15.06
N VAL A 56 2.58 -11.13 14.92
CA VAL A 56 3.53 -11.44 16.00
C VAL A 56 4.37 -10.21 16.30
N LYS A 57 4.95 -10.15 17.51
CA LYS A 57 5.95 -9.12 17.83
C LYS A 57 7.30 -9.79 17.96
N GLU A 58 8.17 -9.55 17.00
CA GLU A 58 9.54 -10.03 16.99
C GLU A 58 10.49 -8.84 16.91
N ASN A 59 11.56 -8.87 17.69
CA ASN A 59 12.61 -7.84 17.69
C ASN A 59 12.13 -6.38 17.87
N GLY A 60 10.93 -6.17 18.43
CA GLY A 60 10.34 -4.85 18.62
C GLY A 60 9.45 -4.36 17.48
N GLU A 61 9.38 -5.10 16.37
CA GLU A 61 8.51 -4.83 15.22
C GLU A 61 7.29 -5.75 15.24
N TYR A 62 6.25 -5.38 14.47
CA TYR A 62 5.06 -6.21 14.28
C TYR A 62 5.09 -6.83 12.88
N GLU A 63 5.13 -8.15 12.81
CA GLU A 63 5.27 -8.90 11.56
C GLU A 63 4.03 -9.74 11.28
N LEU A 64 3.69 -9.84 9.99
CA LEU A 64 2.63 -10.69 9.48
C LEU A 64 3.16 -12.13 9.28
N LEU A 65 2.49 -13.10 9.89
CA LEU A 65 2.78 -14.51 9.77
C LEU A 65 1.58 -15.26 9.19
N LEU A 66 1.79 -15.98 8.08
CA LEU A 66 0.72 -16.75 7.42
C LEU A 66 0.58 -18.17 7.98
N ASP A 67 1.67 -18.71 8.51
CA ASP A 67 1.67 -20.03 9.15
C ASP A 67 0.95 -20.01 10.48
N LYS A 68 0.49 -21.19 10.90
CA LYS A 68 -0.17 -21.34 12.19
C LYS A 68 0.85 -21.12 13.31
N CYS A 69 0.66 -20.05 14.08
CA CYS A 69 1.45 -19.77 15.28
C CYS A 69 0.58 -19.91 16.54
N GLU A 70 1.18 -20.36 17.65
CA GLU A 70 0.54 -20.39 18.97
C GLU A 70 0.86 -19.13 19.79
N ASN A 71 2.00 -18.48 19.52
CA ASN A 71 2.44 -17.27 20.20
C ASN A 71 2.23 -16.02 19.33
N TYR A 72 0.96 -15.65 19.12
CA TYR A 72 0.57 -14.48 18.34
C TYR A 72 -0.07 -13.39 19.20
N LEU A 73 0.02 -12.14 18.74
CA LEU A 73 -0.68 -11.00 19.35
C LEU A 73 -2.12 -10.90 18.86
N ILE A 74 -2.31 -10.97 17.54
CA ILE A 74 -3.62 -10.79 16.90
C ILE A 74 -3.80 -11.85 15.83
N LYS A 75 -4.97 -12.50 15.79
CA LYS A 75 -5.37 -13.40 14.69
C LYS A 75 -6.40 -12.69 13.82
N GLY A 76 -6.29 -12.86 12.51
CA GLY A 76 -7.19 -12.21 11.56
C GLY A 76 -7.13 -12.83 10.17
N ILE A 77 -7.68 -12.09 9.21
CA ILE A 77 -7.67 -12.43 7.80
C ILE A 77 -6.84 -11.38 7.08
N TYR A 78 -5.80 -11.83 6.38
CA TYR A 78 -4.95 -10.99 5.55
C TYR A 78 -5.41 -11.03 4.10
N PHE A 79 -5.47 -9.84 3.49
CA PHE A 79 -5.85 -9.61 2.11
C PHE A 79 -4.65 -8.95 1.42
N GLN A 80 -3.91 -9.72 0.62
CA GLN A 80 -2.75 -9.21 -0.13
C GLN A 80 -3.22 -8.35 -1.30
N ALA A 81 -2.58 -7.19 -1.50
CA ALA A 81 -2.85 -6.33 -2.65
C ALA A 81 -2.40 -7.00 -3.96
N VAL A 82 -3.26 -7.03 -4.97
CA VAL A 82 -2.99 -7.69 -6.26
C VAL A 82 -1.93 -6.95 -7.09
N ALA A 83 -1.76 -5.65 -6.85
CA ALA A 83 -0.93 -4.76 -7.66
C ALA A 83 0.60 -4.85 -7.39
N THR A 84 1.06 -5.65 -6.43
CA THR A 84 2.48 -5.68 -6.05
C THR A 84 3.01 -7.09 -5.75
N GLU A 85 4.25 -7.37 -6.13
CA GLU A 85 5.00 -8.57 -5.67
C GLU A 85 5.37 -8.49 -4.17
N PHE A 86 5.26 -7.30 -3.57
CA PHE A 86 5.47 -7.07 -2.14
C PHE A 86 4.31 -7.62 -1.29
N THR A 87 4.60 -8.00 -0.04
CA THR A 87 3.63 -8.46 0.97
C THR A 87 2.81 -7.29 1.54
N ASN A 88 2.32 -6.41 0.67
CA ASN A 88 1.48 -5.27 0.99
C ASN A 88 0.01 -5.69 1.00
N GLY A 89 -0.76 -5.14 1.93
CA GLY A 89 -2.18 -5.47 1.99
C GLY A 89 -2.87 -4.93 3.23
N VAL A 90 -4.04 -5.49 3.52
CA VAL A 90 -4.80 -5.17 4.72
C VAL A 90 -5.05 -6.42 5.54
N PHE A 91 -4.94 -6.26 6.85
CA PHE A 91 -5.21 -7.31 7.82
C PHE A 91 -6.46 -6.93 8.62
N LYS A 92 -7.51 -7.73 8.51
CA LYS A 92 -8.76 -7.55 9.24
C LYS A 92 -8.78 -8.46 10.46
N ALA A 93 -9.01 -7.88 11.63
CA ALA A 93 -9.18 -8.64 12.87
C ALA A 93 -10.32 -8.08 13.70
N GLU A 94 -10.93 -8.95 14.50
CA GLU A 94 -11.88 -8.52 15.53
C GLU A 94 -11.12 -8.35 16.84
N LEU A 95 -11.16 -7.13 17.38
CA LEU A 95 -10.44 -6.76 18.59
C LEU A 95 -11.42 -6.13 19.57
N LYS A 96 -11.57 -6.72 20.77
CA LYS A 96 -12.51 -6.28 21.80
C LYS A 96 -13.96 -6.11 21.27
N GLY A 97 -14.37 -6.99 20.34
CA GLY A 97 -15.70 -6.96 19.70
C GLY A 97 -15.89 -5.87 18.63
N LYS A 98 -14.80 -5.24 18.16
CA LYS A 98 -14.81 -4.29 17.04
C LYS A 98 -13.94 -4.77 15.91
N GLU A 99 -14.47 -4.71 14.69
CA GLU A 99 -13.69 -4.94 13.49
C GLU A 99 -12.66 -3.82 13.32
N THR A 100 -11.40 -4.22 13.19
CA THR A 100 -10.26 -3.32 13.01
C THR A 100 -9.49 -3.73 11.77
N ILE A 101 -9.09 -2.73 10.98
CA ILE A 101 -8.29 -2.92 9.77
C ILE A 101 -6.90 -2.35 10.03
N ILE A 102 -5.89 -3.19 9.91
CA ILE A 102 -4.48 -2.87 10.07
C ILE A 102 -3.81 -2.94 8.71
N ARG A 103 -3.05 -1.91 8.33
CA ARG A 103 -2.29 -1.91 7.08
C ARG A 103 -1.01 -2.71 7.24
N ILE A 104 -0.70 -3.50 6.22
CA ILE A 104 0.54 -4.25 6.12
C ILE A 104 1.38 -3.63 4.99
N HIS A 105 2.61 -3.27 5.32
CA HIS A 105 3.61 -2.76 4.40
C HIS A 105 4.84 -3.65 4.48
N ASP A 106 5.18 -4.29 3.36
CA ASP A 106 6.33 -5.18 3.22
C ASP A 106 6.37 -6.29 4.30
N GLY A 107 5.19 -6.87 4.60
CA GLY A 107 5.05 -7.91 5.63
C GLY A 107 5.03 -7.38 7.07
N LYS A 108 5.18 -6.07 7.28
CA LYS A 108 5.13 -5.44 8.61
C LYS A 108 3.80 -4.75 8.85
N ALA A 109 3.26 -4.91 10.04
CA ALA A 109 2.04 -4.24 10.46
C ALA A 109 2.36 -2.83 11.00
N ASP A 110 1.53 -1.86 10.65
CA ASP A 110 1.69 -0.48 11.12
C ASP A 110 1.62 -0.39 12.67
N LEU A 111 2.74 -0.02 13.28
CA LEU A 111 2.92 0.04 14.74
C LEU A 111 1.88 0.94 15.43
N VAL A 112 1.51 2.06 14.80
CA VAL A 112 0.54 3.00 15.38
C VAL A 112 -0.83 2.36 15.48
N GLN A 113 -1.23 1.61 14.45
CA GLN A 113 -2.51 0.91 14.44
C GLN A 113 -2.52 -0.29 15.40
N VAL A 114 -1.40 -0.98 15.60
CA VAL A 114 -1.34 -2.14 16.52
C VAL A 114 -1.34 -1.69 17.98
N ASP A 115 -0.57 -0.64 18.34
CA ASP A 115 -0.50 -0.15 19.72
C ASP A 115 -1.80 0.52 20.20
N LEU A 116 -2.61 1.08 19.30
CA LEU A 116 -3.94 1.63 19.63
C LEU A 116 -4.95 0.57 20.08
N VAL A 117 -4.67 -0.71 19.82
CA VAL A 117 -5.64 -1.78 20.03
C VAL A 117 -5.26 -2.71 21.19
N LYS A 118 -4.02 -2.60 21.68
CA LYS A 118 -3.60 -3.20 22.95
C LYS A 118 -4.35 -2.57 24.12
#